data_AF-A0A6I3U8F5-F1
#
_entry.id   AF-A0A6I3U8F5-F1
#
_cell.length_a   1.000
_cell.length_b   1.000
_cell.length_c   1.000
_cell.angle_alpha   90.00
_cell.angle_beta   90.00
_cell.angle_gamma   90.00
#
_symmetry.space_group_name_H-M   'P 1'
#
loop_
_entity.id
_entity.type
_entity.pdbx_description
1 polymer ?
#
loop_
_entity_poly.entity_id
_entity_poly.type
_entity_poly.pdbx_seq_one_letter_code
_entity_poly.pdbx_strand_id
1 'polypeptide(L)'
;MYLLHHEEIESLAKNIPGVKRIRFFMTFGQSYLTHMKCLENVGLLRTDAINFNGQDIVPIQFLKALLPDPASLGPRTVGKTNIGCIFTGVK
;
A
#
# COMPACT_ATOMS: atom_id res chain seq x y z
N MET A 1 2.06 -2.76 -12.65
CA MET A 1 1.47 -1.59 -11.98
C MET A 1 -0.03 -1.80 -11.88
N TYR A 2 -0.65 -1.27 -10.85
CA TYR A 2 -2.06 -1.46 -10.56
C TYR A 2 -2.74 -0.09 -10.41
N LEU A 3 -3.96 0.04 -10.92
CA LEU A 3 -4.77 1.26 -10.78
C LEU A 3 -5.34 1.30 -9.37
N LEU A 4 -5.12 2.38 -8.65
CA LEU A 4 -5.64 2.59 -7.30
C LEU A 4 -6.32 3.94 -7.17
N HIS A 5 -7.14 4.08 -6.13
CA HIS A 5 -7.56 5.39 -5.66
C HIS A 5 -6.38 6.14 -5.02
N HIS A 6 -6.37 7.46 -5.15
CA HIS A 6 -5.42 8.33 -4.46
C HIS A 6 -6.05 9.70 -4.24
N GLU A 7 -5.67 10.36 -3.14
CA GLU A 7 -6.31 11.57 -2.62
C GLU A 7 -6.29 12.76 -3.58
N GLU A 8 -5.18 13.00 -4.29
CA GLU A 8 -5.03 14.14 -5.21
C GLU A 8 -5.95 14.05 -6.43
N ILE A 9 -6.50 12.87 -6.75
CA ILE A 9 -7.47 12.73 -7.84
C ILE A 9 -8.67 13.65 -7.58
N GLU A 10 -9.12 13.75 -6.33
CA GLU A 10 -10.27 14.58 -5.96
C GLU A 10 -9.99 16.07 -6.22
N SER A 11 -8.87 16.58 -5.67
CA SER A 11 -8.51 17.99 -5.81
C SER A 11 -8.16 18.34 -7.26
N LEU A 12 -7.48 17.47 -8.00
CA LEU A 12 -7.14 17.69 -9.41
C LEU A 12 -8.40 17.66 -10.31
N ALA A 13 -9.34 16.76 -10.06
CA ALA A 13 -10.60 16.71 -10.82
C ALA A 13 -11.41 18.00 -10.66
N LYS A 14 -11.38 18.60 -9.47
CA LYS A 14 -12.04 19.89 -9.19
C LYS A 14 -11.33 21.06 -9.85
N ASN A 15 -10.00 21.06 -9.87
CA ASN A 15 -9.20 22.26 -10.15
C ASN A 15 -8.55 22.30 -11.55
N ILE A 16 -8.58 21.22 -12.33
CA ILE A 16 -8.04 21.21 -13.70
C ILE A 16 -9.19 21.35 -14.72
N PRO A 17 -9.42 22.54 -15.31
CA PRO A 17 -10.56 22.75 -16.20
C PRO A 17 -10.50 21.87 -17.44
N GLY A 18 -11.65 21.31 -17.83
CA GLY A 18 -11.76 20.46 -19.01
C GLY A 18 -11.04 19.11 -18.90
N VAL A 19 -10.56 18.74 -17.70
CA VAL A 19 -9.97 17.41 -17.49
C VAL A 19 -10.99 16.32 -17.76
N LYS A 20 -10.63 15.35 -18.60
CA LYS A 20 -11.53 14.26 -19.00
C LYS A 20 -11.36 13.00 -18.17
N ARG A 21 -10.13 12.74 -17.68
CA ARG A 21 -9.79 11.52 -16.94
C ARG A 21 -8.49 11.70 -16.15
N ILE A 22 -8.47 11.28 -14.88
CA ILE A 22 -7.29 11.27 -14.02
C ILE A 22 -7.04 9.84 -13.54
N ARG A 23 -5.80 9.36 -13.79
CA ARG A 23 -5.17 8.05 -13.51
C ARG A 23 -4.21 8.07 -12.32
N PHE A 24 -4.34 7.25 -11.28
CA PHE A 24 -3.23 6.96 -10.35
C PHE A 24 -2.81 5.49 -10.42
N PHE A 25 -1.52 5.23 -10.60
CA PHE A 25 -0.97 3.88 -10.67
C PHE A 25 0.16 3.69 -9.64
N MET A 26 0.17 2.53 -8.98
CA MET A 26 1.22 2.13 -8.06
C MET A 26 1.90 0.84 -8.52
N THR A 27 3.19 0.70 -8.21
CA THR A 27 3.95 -0.53 -8.47
C THR A 27 3.79 -1.52 -7.32
N PHE A 28 3.48 -2.76 -7.65
CA PHE A 28 3.57 -3.89 -6.72
C PHE A 28 4.30 -5.04 -7.41
N GLY A 29 5.37 -5.52 -6.78
CA GLY A 29 6.08 -6.71 -7.25
C GLY A 29 5.29 -7.99 -6.93
N GLN A 30 5.43 -9.01 -7.75
CA GLN A 30 4.66 -10.25 -7.58
C GLN A 30 4.94 -10.93 -6.23
N SER A 31 6.21 -10.95 -5.79
CA SER A 31 6.57 -11.51 -4.48
C SER A 31 5.82 -10.81 -3.33
N TYR A 32 5.74 -9.47 -3.35
CA TYR A 32 5.01 -8.69 -2.35
C TYR A 32 3.53 -9.07 -2.31
N LEU A 33 2.87 -9.13 -3.47
CA LEU A 33 1.46 -9.50 -3.58
C LEU A 33 1.20 -10.91 -3.05
N THR A 34 2.06 -11.87 -3.40
CA THR A 34 1.96 -13.24 -2.91
C THR A 34 2.05 -13.30 -1.38
N HIS A 35 3.02 -12.60 -0.77
CA HIS A 35 3.16 -12.60 0.70
C HIS A 35 1.97 -11.97 1.39
N MET A 36 1.48 -10.82 0.89
CA MET A 36 0.28 -10.19 1.45
C MET A 36 -0.93 -11.12 1.36
N LYS A 37 -1.11 -11.84 0.23
CA LYS A 37 -2.20 -12.78 0.07
C LYS A 37 -2.07 -13.98 1.01
N CYS A 38 -0.86 -14.52 1.20
CA CYS A 38 -0.62 -15.60 2.15
C CYS A 38 -0.94 -15.17 3.59
N LEU A 39 -0.47 -13.99 4.02
CA LEU A 39 -0.73 -13.45 5.36
C LEU A 39 -2.23 -13.20 5.61
N GLU A 40 -2.94 -12.69 4.60
CA GLU A 40 -4.40 -12.54 4.65
C GLU A 40 -5.09 -13.90 4.79
N ASN A 41 -4.72 -14.87 3.94
CA ASN A 41 -5.37 -16.19 3.90
C ASN A 41 -5.25 -16.96 5.22
N VAL A 42 -4.13 -16.79 5.95
CA VAL A 42 -3.94 -17.40 7.28
C VAL A 42 -4.47 -16.54 8.42
N GLY A 43 -5.10 -15.39 8.11
CA GLY A 43 -5.75 -14.52 9.09
C GLY A 43 -4.81 -13.61 9.88
N LEU A 44 -3.53 -13.50 9.52
CA LEU A 44 -2.57 -12.65 10.24
C LEU A 44 -2.79 -11.15 10.02
N LEU A 45 -3.60 -10.76 9.04
CA LEU A 45 -3.98 -9.36 8.80
C LEU A 45 -5.28 -8.94 9.51
N ARG A 46 -5.89 -9.84 10.29
CA ARG A 46 -7.13 -9.56 11.01
C ARG A 46 -6.94 -8.51 12.12
N THR A 47 -7.99 -7.72 12.33
CA THR A 47 -8.06 -6.64 13.34
C THR A 47 -8.89 -7.01 14.56
N ASP A 48 -9.69 -8.07 14.49
CA ASP A 48 -10.46 -8.58 15.61
C ASP A 48 -9.61 -9.48 16.52
N ALA A 49 -9.84 -9.35 17.82
CA ALA A 49 -9.10 -10.09 18.83
C ALA A 49 -9.45 -11.59 18.79
N ILE A 50 -8.45 -12.42 19.05
CA ILE A 50 -8.59 -13.86 19.27
C ILE A 50 -8.06 -14.20 20.66
N ASN A 51 -8.71 -15.14 21.34
CA ASN A 51 -8.16 -15.67 22.58
C ASN A 51 -7.09 -16.71 22.27
N PHE A 52 -5.87 -16.49 22.77
CA PHE A 52 -4.75 -17.41 22.66
C PHE A 52 -4.17 -17.64 24.05
N ASN A 53 -4.38 -18.84 24.59
CA ASN A 53 -3.93 -19.21 25.94
C ASN A 53 -4.44 -18.26 27.04
N GLY A 54 -5.70 -17.82 26.95
CA GLY A 54 -6.31 -16.92 27.94
C GLY A 54 -5.94 -15.46 27.78
N GLN A 55 -5.18 -15.09 26.74
CA GLN A 55 -4.88 -13.70 26.40
C GLN A 55 -5.52 -13.31 25.08
N ASP A 56 -6.11 -12.11 25.03
CA ASP A 56 -6.67 -11.58 23.80
C ASP A 56 -5.57 -10.92 22.97
N ILE A 57 -5.39 -11.39 21.74
CA ILE A 57 -4.36 -10.94 20.81
C ILE A 57 -5.02 -10.47 19.53
N VAL A 58 -4.57 -9.32 18.99
CA VAL A 58 -4.94 -8.86 17.65
C VAL A 58 -3.86 -9.30 16.66
N PRO A 59 -4.17 -10.19 15.69
CA PRO A 59 -3.16 -10.79 14.81
C PRO A 59 -2.26 -9.79 14.07
N ILE A 60 -2.82 -8.69 13.54
CA ILE A 60 -2.03 -7.68 12.82
C ILE A 60 -1.01 -6.96 13.73
N GLN A 61 -1.32 -6.81 15.02
CA GLN A 61 -0.40 -6.22 15.99
C GLN A 61 0.74 -7.20 16.32
N PHE A 62 0.44 -8.49 16.43
CA PHE A 62 1.46 -9.52 16.61
C PHE A 62 2.38 -9.64 15.39
N LEU A 63 1.82 -9.60 14.18
CA LEU A 63 2.60 -9.59 12.94
C LEU A 63 3.57 -8.40 12.91
N LYS A 64 3.15 -7.21 13.34
CA LYS A 64 4.03 -6.03 13.45
C LYS A 64 5.26 -6.30 14.32
N ALA A 65 5.12 -7.04 15.42
CA ALA A 65 6.22 -7.38 16.31
C ALA A 65 7.21 -8.40 15.70
N LEU A 66 6.75 -9.23 14.77
CA LEU A 66 7.59 -10.20 14.06
C LEU A 66 8.35 -9.59 12.88
N LEU A 67 7.80 -8.56 12.26
CA LEU A 67 8.43 -7.89 11.12
C LEU A 67 9.64 -7.04 11.57
N PRO A 68 10.63 -6.82 10.67
CA PRO A 68 11.73 -5.93 10.98
C PRO A 68 11.24 -4.53 11.34
N ASP A 69 11.95 -3.85 12.25
CA ASP A 69 11.69 -2.45 12.57
C ASP A 69 11.74 -1.61 11.27
N PRO A 70 10.65 -0.92 10.90
CA PRO A 70 10.61 -0.09 9.70
C PRO A 70 11.75 0.93 9.62
N ALA A 71 12.20 1.48 10.75
CA ALA A 71 13.29 2.46 10.78
C ALA A 71 14.64 1.84 10.37
N SER A 72 14.83 0.53 10.59
CA SER A 72 16.05 -0.20 10.24
C SER A 72 16.17 -0.53 8.75
N LEU A 73 15.11 -0.32 7.97
CA LEU A 73 15.08 -0.68 6.54
C LEU A 73 15.87 0.29 5.66
N GLY A 74 16.02 1.55 6.07
CA GLY A 74 16.68 2.61 5.29
C GLY A 74 18.08 2.20 4.80
N PRO A 75 19.03 1.86 5.69
CA PRO A 75 20.38 1.43 5.32
C PRO A 75 20.44 0.14 4.49
N ARG A 76 19.41 -0.72 4.56
CA ARG A 76 19.33 -1.99 3.84
C ARG A 76 18.71 -1.86 2.45
N THR A 77 17.97 -0.78 2.19
CA THR A 77 17.20 -0.61 0.97
C THR A 77 18.11 -0.19 -0.17
N VAL A 78 18.13 -0.97 -1.25
CA VAL A 78 18.88 -0.67 -2.48
C VAL A 78 17.90 -0.56 -3.64
N GLY A 79 18.05 0.49 -4.45
CA GLY A 79 17.20 0.75 -5.61
C GLY A 79 16.94 2.23 -5.82
N LYS A 80 15.98 2.56 -6.70
CA LYS A 80 15.54 3.93 -7.00
C LYS A 80 14.02 3.98 -7.10
N THR A 81 13.46 5.11 -6.71
CA THR A 81 12.03 5.43 -6.92
C THR A 81 11.89 6.33 -8.15
N ASN A 82 10.79 6.18 -8.89
CA ASN A 82 10.42 7.09 -9.98
C ASN A 82 8.93 7.39 -9.87
N ILE A 83 8.60 8.67 -9.64
CA ILE A 83 7.25 9.16 -9.43
C ILE A 83 7.09 10.39 -10.32
N GLY A 84 6.00 10.44 -11.09
CA GLY A 84 5.75 11.55 -12.01
C GLY A 84 4.35 11.48 -12.60
N CYS A 85 4.01 12.51 -13.38
CA CYS A 85 2.71 12.64 -14.04
C CYS A 85 2.90 12.63 -15.55
N ILE A 86 1.99 11.98 -16.28
CA ILE A 86 1.94 12.01 -17.76
C ILE A 86 0.69 12.79 -18.17
N PHE A 87 0.89 13.96 -18.77
CA PHE A 87 -0.20 14.82 -19.23
C PHE A 87 -0.41 14.67 -20.74
N THR A 88 -1.67 14.70 -21.16
CA THR A 88 -2.06 14.75 -22.56
C THR A 88 -3.12 15.82 -22.72
N GLY A 89 -2.84 16.84 -23.52
CA GLY A 89 -3.69 18.00 -23.72
C GLY A 89 -3.40 18.69 -25.04
N VAL A 90 -4.07 19.81 -25.29
CA VAL A 90 -3.80 20.70 -26.42
C VAL A 90 -2.82 21.77 -25.98
N LYS A 91 -1.94 22.21 -26.88
CA LYS A 91 -0.95 23.26 -26.64
C LYS A 91 -1.60 24.63 -26.52
#